data_AF-A0A936JHD9-F1
#
_entry.id   AF-A0A936JHD9-F1
#
_cell.length_a   1.000
_cell.length_b   1.000
_cell.length_c   1.000
_cell.angle_alpha   90.00
_cell.angle_beta   90.00
_cell.angle_gamma   90.00
#
_symmetry.space_group_name_H-M   'P 1'
#
loop_
_entity.id
_entity.type
_entity.pdbx_description
1 polymer ?
#
loop_
_entity_poly.entity_id
_entity_poly.type
_entity_poly.pdbx_seq_one_letter_code
_entity_poly.pdbx_strand_id
1 'polypeptide(L)'
;MLQDLTPQQKHLADTMSDISERCYYAGWMLHLEYVLWNAIETGPRPYGHGEITEADIKLLTSLAELTGCWIIFHDEFDEMAIDLPSWRAVYQAEIARDSTLFG
;
A
#
# COMPACT_ATOMS: atom_id res chain seq x y z
N MET A 1 5.29 16.46 3.30
CA MET A 1 6.46 16.10 2.45
C MET A 1 7.34 15.10 3.19
N LEU A 2 7.04 13.80 3.01
CA LEU A 2 7.83 12.62 3.35
C LEU A 2 8.78 12.81 4.55
N GLN A 3 8.27 12.68 5.78
CA GLN A 3 9.11 12.64 6.97
C GLN A 3 10.09 11.46 6.86
N ASP A 4 11.39 11.72 6.97
CA ASP A 4 12.53 10.81 7.19
C ASP A 4 12.39 9.34 6.72
N LEU A 5 11.74 9.09 5.58
CA LEU A 5 11.73 7.77 4.98
C LEU A 5 13.16 7.43 4.59
N THR A 6 13.62 6.24 4.99
CA THR A 6 14.85 5.70 4.44
C THR A 6 14.70 5.54 2.91
N PRO A 7 15.80 5.52 2.14
CA PRO A 7 15.70 5.33 0.69
C PRO A 7 14.87 4.11 0.28
N GLN A 8 14.92 3.02 1.06
CA GLN A 8 14.14 1.81 0.82
C GLN A 8 12.65 2.02 1.13
N GLN A 9 12.31 2.73 2.21
CA GLN A 9 10.93 3.06 2.54
C GLN A 9 10.32 4.01 1.51
N LYS A 10 11.11 4.98 1.03
CA LYS A 10 10.70 5.85 -0.06
C LYS A 10 10.46 5.04 -1.34
N HIS A 11 11.31 4.07 -1.65
CA HIS A 11 11.09 3.21 -2.82
C HIS A 11 9.77 2.42 -2.72
N LEU A 12 9.42 1.95 -1.52
CA LEU A 12 8.11 1.33 -1.29
C LEU A 12 6.96 2.32 -1.52
N ALA A 13 7.05 3.53 -0.96
CA ALA A 13 6.03 4.58 -1.15
C ALA A 13 5.86 4.95 -2.63
N ASP A 14 6.98 5.18 -3.33
CA ASP A 14 7.00 5.50 -4.77
C ASP A 14 6.38 4.35 -5.57
N THR A 15 6.68 3.09 -5.24
CA THR A 15 6.10 1.92 -5.92
C THR A 15 4.57 1.84 -5.72
N MET A 16 4.09 2.10 -4.51
CA MET A 16 2.65 2.14 -4.23
C MET A 16 1.97 3.25 -5.04
N SER A 17 2.59 4.44 -5.03
CA SER A 17 2.12 5.61 -5.77
C SER A 17 2.09 5.38 -7.28
N ASP A 18 3.13 4.76 -7.86
CA ASP A 18 3.20 4.43 -9.28
C ASP A 18 2.09 3.47 -9.71
N ILE A 19 1.71 2.50 -8.87
CA ILE A 19 0.58 1.59 -9.14
C ILE A 19 -0.73 2.38 -9.15
N SER A 20 -0.92 3.27 -8.18
CA SER A 20 -2.08 4.15 -8.10
C SER A 20 -2.18 5.07 -9.32
N GLU A 21 -1.08 5.72 -9.70
CA GLU A 21 -1.02 6.61 -10.85
C GLU A 21 -1.32 5.86 -12.15
N ARG A 22 -0.72 4.67 -12.33
CA ARG A 22 -0.97 3.83 -13.50
C ARG A 22 -2.43 3.38 -13.62
N CYS A 23 -3.11 3.15 -12.50
CA CYS A 23 -4.45 2.55 -12.49
C CYS A 23 -5.59 3.58 -12.37
N TYR A 24 -5.34 4.71 -11.73
CA TYR A 24 -6.34 5.74 -11.42
C TYR A 24 -5.93 7.16 -11.84
N TYR A 25 -4.72 7.36 -12.36
CA TYR A 25 -4.15 8.69 -12.62
C TYR A 25 -4.14 9.58 -11.37
N ALA A 26 -3.85 8.95 -10.22
CA ALA A 26 -3.74 9.60 -8.93
C ALA A 26 -2.49 9.09 -8.21
N GLY A 27 -1.66 9.97 -7.67
CA GLY A 27 -0.48 9.59 -6.89
C GLY A 27 -0.83 8.67 -5.73
N TRP A 28 -1.79 9.06 -4.86
CA TRP A 28 -2.29 8.18 -3.80
C TRP A 28 -3.81 8.13 -3.82
N MET A 29 -4.37 7.05 -4.36
CA MET A 29 -5.81 6.82 -4.35
C MET A 29 -6.28 6.49 -2.92
N LEU A 30 -7.50 6.89 -2.58
CA LEU A 30 -8.09 6.59 -1.28
C LEU A 30 -8.05 5.08 -1.01
N HIS A 31 -7.62 4.71 0.20
CA HIS A 31 -7.45 3.32 0.67
C HIS A 31 -6.43 2.46 -0.09
N LEU A 32 -5.54 3.07 -0.89
CA LEU A 32 -4.52 2.36 -1.65
C LEU A 32 -3.73 1.38 -0.78
N GLU A 33 -3.30 1.79 0.41
CA GLU A 33 -2.53 0.97 1.35
C GLU A 33 -3.24 -0.34 1.72
N TYR A 34 -4.57 -0.32 1.87
CA TYR A 34 -5.37 -1.51 2.17
C TYR A 34 -5.56 -2.38 0.94
N VAL A 35 -5.85 -1.77 -0.22
CA VAL A 35 -6.09 -2.51 -1.47
C VAL A 35 -4.83 -3.23 -1.93
N LEU A 36 -3.66 -2.57 -1.88
CA LEU A 36 -2.39 -3.18 -2.24
C LEU A 36 -2.01 -4.31 -1.29
N TRP A 37 -2.23 -4.13 0.03
CA TRP A 37 -1.98 -5.21 0.98
C TRP A 37 -2.91 -6.40 0.76
N ASN A 38 -4.18 -6.16 0.46
CA ASN A 38 -5.12 -7.21 0.11
C ASN A 38 -4.69 -7.98 -1.15
N ALA A 39 -4.16 -7.29 -2.17
CA ALA A 39 -3.62 -7.93 -3.37
C ALA A 39 -2.39 -8.80 -3.05
N ILE A 40 -1.53 -8.40 -2.10
CA ILE A 40 -0.44 -9.27 -1.62
C ILE A 40 -0.99 -10.56 -1.00
N GLU A 41 -2.08 -10.49 -0.23
CA GLU A 41 -2.66 -11.65 0.44
C GLU A 41 -3.49 -12.56 -0.47
N THR A 42 -4.10 -12.00 -1.52
CA THR A 42 -5.11 -12.70 -2.34
C THR A 42 -4.72 -12.90 -3.80
N GLY A 43 -3.68 -12.22 -4.27
CA GLY A 43 -3.15 -12.32 -5.62
C GLY A 43 -3.53 -11.16 -6.54
N PRO A 44 -3.10 -11.24 -7.82
CA PRO A 44 -3.36 -10.21 -8.83
C PRO A 44 -4.85 -9.92 -9.01
N ARG A 45 -5.20 -8.65 -9.22
CA ARG A 45 -6.59 -8.22 -9.36
C ARG A 45 -6.76 -6.98 -10.22
N PRO A 46 -7.93 -6.79 -10.85
CA PRO A 46 -8.29 -5.50 -11.46
C PRO A 46 -8.24 -4.37 -10.42
N TYR A 47 -7.76 -3.21 -10.85
CA TYR A 47 -7.68 -2.01 -10.04
C TYR A 47 -7.84 -0.78 -10.93
N GLY A 48 -8.93 -0.03 -10.77
CA GLY A 48 -9.25 1.11 -11.63
C GLY A 48 -9.31 0.75 -13.12
N HIS A 49 -8.53 1.46 -13.92
CA HIS A 49 -8.39 1.24 -15.36
C HIS A 49 -7.29 0.23 -15.73
N GLY A 50 -6.60 -0.34 -14.74
CA GLY A 50 -5.51 -1.29 -14.91
C GLY A 50 -5.65 -2.50 -14.01
N GLU A 51 -4.50 -3.06 -13.63
CA GLU A 51 -4.41 -4.23 -12.77
C GLU A 51 -3.21 -4.11 -11.83
N ILE A 52 -3.38 -4.67 -10.63
CA ILE A 52 -2.26 -5.00 -9.75
C ILE A 52 -1.76 -6.36 -10.20
N THR A 53 -0.56 -6.39 -10.74
CA THR A 53 0.03 -7.59 -11.36
C THR A 53 0.77 -8.45 -10.34
N GLU A 54 1.10 -9.68 -10.74
CA GLU A 54 1.99 -10.56 -9.99
C GLU A 54 3.38 -9.95 -9.77
N ALA A 55 3.87 -9.14 -10.73
CA ALA A 55 5.15 -8.45 -10.61
C ALA A 55 5.09 -7.33 -9.56
N ASP A 56 3.98 -6.59 -9.53
CA ASP A 56 3.73 -5.55 -8.52
C ASP A 56 3.70 -6.17 -7.13
N ILE A 57 2.96 -7.27 -6.94
CA ILE A 57 2.87 -7.98 -5.67
C ILE A 57 4.24 -8.43 -5.20
N LYS A 58 5.03 -9.08 -6.06
CA LYS A 58 6.39 -9.52 -5.71
C LYS A 58 7.30 -8.38 -5.30
N LEU A 59 7.23 -7.26 -6.00
CA LEU A 59 8.03 -6.08 -5.67
C LEU A 59 7.60 -5.49 -4.33
N LEU A 60 6.29 -5.29 -4.12
CA LEU A 60 5.74 -4.76 -2.87
C LEU A 60 6.10 -5.67 -1.67
N THR A 61 5.93 -6.99 -1.81
CA THR A 61 6.30 -7.96 -0.76
C THR A 61 7.79 -7.87 -0.44
N SER A 62 8.65 -7.86 -1.46
CA SER A 62 10.11 -7.79 -1.25
C SER A 62 10.53 -6.50 -0.55
N LEU A 63 9.93 -5.37 -0.93
CA LEU A 63 10.23 -4.08 -0.31
C LEU A 63 9.70 -4.01 1.12
N ALA A 64 8.50 -4.49 1.39
CA ALA A 64 7.92 -4.54 2.73
C ALA A 64 8.74 -5.42 3.68
N GLU A 65 9.23 -6.58 3.20
CA GLU A 65 10.11 -7.46 3.98
C GLU A 65 11.48 -6.81 4.22
N LEU A 66 12.04 -6.14 3.20
CA LEU A 66 13.33 -5.46 3.29
C LEU A 66 13.31 -4.29 4.29
N THR A 67 12.23 -3.52 4.32
CA THR A 67 12.08 -2.36 5.20
C THR A 67 11.53 -2.73 6.57
N GLY A 68 10.85 -3.87 6.71
CA GLY A 68 10.11 -4.24 7.90
C GLY A 68 8.91 -3.33 8.18
N CYS A 69 8.42 -2.60 7.16
CA CYS A 69 7.34 -1.62 7.31
C CYS A 69 6.35 -1.65 6.14
N TRP A 70 5.22 -0.98 6.33
CA TRP A 70 4.27 -0.61 5.29
C TRP A 70 4.07 0.90 5.26
N ILE A 71 3.66 1.44 4.12
CA ILE A 71 3.39 2.87 3.98
C ILE A 71 1.88 3.10 4.08
N ILE A 72 1.48 4.03 4.93
CA ILE A 72 0.10 4.47 5.10
C ILE A 72 -0.01 5.95 4.76
N PHE A 73 -1.19 6.39 4.35
CA PHE A 73 -1.49 7.81 4.22
C PHE A 73 -2.02 8.35 5.56
N HIS A 74 -1.51 9.50 5.99
CA HIS A 74 -1.95 10.22 7.18
C HIS A 74 -2.28 11.67 6.83
N ASP A 75 -3.50 12.13 7.16
CA ASP A 75 -3.99 13.45 6.74
C ASP A 75 -3.08 14.64 7.11
N GLU A 76 -2.36 14.55 8.22
CA GLU A 76 -1.45 15.62 8.69
C GLU A 76 -0.01 15.47 8.17
N PHE A 77 0.42 14.24 7.88
CA PHE A 77 1.84 13.92 7.68
C PHE A 77 2.14 13.30 6.30
N ASP A 78 1.13 13.21 5.44
CA ASP A 78 1.15 12.49 4.16
C ASP A 78 1.56 11.02 4.36
N GLU A 79 2.45 10.49 3.51
CA GLU A 79 2.90 9.11 3.59
C GLU A 79 3.82 8.87 4.80
N MET A 80 3.45 7.89 5.64
CA MET A 80 4.22 7.47 6.81
C MET A 80 4.54 5.98 6.77
N ALA A 81 5.74 5.61 7.23
CA ALA A 81 6.10 4.22 7.45
C ALA A 81 5.69 3.75 8.85
N ILE A 82 5.00 2.61 8.93
CA ILE A 82 4.70 1.91 10.18
C ILE A 82 5.22 0.48 10.11
N ASP A 83 5.66 -0.10 11.23
CA ASP A 83 6.17 -1.48 11.25
C ASP A 83 5.08 -2.49 10.85
N LEU A 84 5.49 -3.61 10.24
CA LEU A 84 4.55 -4.62 9.75
C LEU A 84 3.59 -5.18 10.83
N PRO A 85 4.02 -5.44 12.08
CA PRO A 85 3.08 -5.79 13.15
C PRO A 85 2.00 -4.74 13.39
N SER A 86 2.37 -3.46 13.48
CA SER A 86 1.42 -2.35 13.63
C SER A 86 0.48 -2.26 12.43
N TRP A 87 1.01 -2.35 11.20
CA TRP A 87 0.17 -2.36 9.99
C TRP A 87 -0.84 -3.50 9.98
N ARG A 88 -0.42 -4.73 10.32
CA ARG A 88 -1.34 -5.88 10.38
C ARG A 88 -2.48 -5.61 11.36
N ALA A 89 -2.21 -5.00 12.51
CA ALA A 89 -3.26 -4.64 13.47
C ALA A 89 -4.23 -3.60 12.88
N VAL A 90 -3.71 -2.56 12.21
CA VAL A 90 -4.52 -1.54 11.52
C VAL A 90 -5.39 -2.16 10.43
N TYR A 91 -4.78 -2.97 9.55
CA TYR A 91 -5.47 -3.65 8.47
C TYR A 91 -6.58 -4.59 8.99
N GLN A 92 -6.30 -5.38 10.03
CA GLN A 92 -7.30 -6.27 10.63
C GLN A 92 -8.46 -5.52 11.30
N ALA A 93 -8.17 -4.38 11.95
CA ALA A 93 -9.22 -3.53 12.50
C ALA A 93 -10.09 -2.91 11.39
N GLU A 94 -9.46 -2.51 10.29
CA GLU A 94 -10.17 -1.87 9.18
C GLU A 94 -11.09 -2.84 8.43
N ILE A 95 -10.62 -4.06 8.11
CA ILE A 95 -11.48 -5.07 7.48
C ILE A 95 -12.65 -5.50 8.38
N ALA A 96 -12.47 -5.43 9.71
CA ALA A 96 -13.53 -5.72 10.67
C ALA A 96 -14.54 -4.55 10.77
N ARG A 97 -14.09 -3.32 10.54
CA ARG A 97 -14.91 -2.11 10.55
C ARG A 97 -15.74 -1.98 9.27
N ASP A 98 -15.14 -2.29 8.13
CA ASP A 98 -15.75 -2.12 6.82
C ASP A 98 -15.42 -3.33 5.92
N SER A 99 -16.35 -4.28 5.88
CA SER A 99 -16.24 -5.49 5.05
C SER A 99 -16.37 -5.22 3.54
N THR A 100 -16.68 -3.99 3.13
CA THR A 100 -16.92 -3.63 1.72
C THR A 100 -15.71 -3.00 1.02
N LEU A 101 -14.60 -2.81 1.76
CA LEU A 101 -13.38 -2.13 1.29
C LEU A 101 -12.76 -2.70 -0.01
N PHE A 102 -13.02 -3.98 -0.29
CA PHE A 102 -12.47 -4.70 -1.44
C PHE A 102 -13.53 -5.19 -2.43
N GLY A 103 -14.80 -4.91 -2.16
CA GLY A 103 -15.98 -5.41 -2.89
C GLY A 103 -16.30 -4.64 -4.16
#